data_AF-A0A0R3S2Q5-F1
#
_entry.id   AF-A0A0R3S2Q5-F1
#
_cell.length_a   1.000
_cell.length_b   1.000
_cell.length_c   1.000
_cell.angle_alpha   90.00
_cell.angle_beta   90.00
_cell.angle_gamma   90.00
#
_symmetry.space_group_name_H-M   'P 1'
#
loop_
_entity.id
_entity.type
_entity.pdbx_description
1 polymer ?
#
loop_
_entity_poly.entity_id
_entity_poly.type
_entity_poly.pdbx_seq_one_letter_code
_entity_poly.pdbx_strand_id
1 'polypeptide(L)'
;LKFQSLAVQAILSAAIGQGAAAKYASGVGQGAVTKAVFVAASGYPFGISAISEVYSDEGLTGVYIVSEADHIGPLCDAAIKALKSFTIDDSAFQAAKNIAVMNILNRAESTENMALDRAAQILATGEAETVSNLLREVASVSMADITKAADQMKSKLTLASYGNIYQVPYLDQL
;
A
#
# COMPACT_ATOMS: atom_id res chain seq x y z
N LEU A 1 -8.49 -0.07 -17.82
CA LEU A 1 -8.10 -0.64 -16.50
C LEU A 1 -8.01 -2.15 -16.63
N LYS A 2 -6.87 -2.79 -16.32
CA LYS A 2 -6.77 -4.27 -16.31
C LYS A 2 -6.97 -4.77 -14.88
N PHE A 3 -7.96 -5.64 -14.65
CA PHE A 3 -8.28 -6.15 -13.31
C PHE A 3 -7.13 -6.93 -12.65
N GLN A 4 -6.31 -7.60 -13.46
CA GLN A 4 -5.07 -8.22 -12.98
C GLN A 4 -4.11 -7.20 -12.34
N SER A 5 -3.98 -6.00 -12.91
CA SER A 5 -3.14 -4.94 -12.35
C SER A 5 -3.68 -4.41 -11.03
N LEU A 6 -5.01 -4.33 -10.86
CA LEU A 6 -5.64 -3.96 -9.60
C LEU A 6 -5.39 -5.03 -8.52
N ALA A 7 -5.51 -6.31 -8.89
CA ALA A 7 -5.23 -7.41 -7.98
C ALA A 7 -3.77 -7.41 -7.49
N VAL A 8 -2.81 -7.21 -8.40
CA VAL A 8 -1.39 -7.07 -8.07
C VAL A 8 -1.15 -5.88 -7.14
N GLN A 9 -1.76 -4.72 -7.43
CA GLN A 9 -1.63 -3.51 -6.61
C GLN A 9 -2.24 -3.66 -5.21
N ALA A 10 -3.41 -4.31 -5.10
CA ALA A 10 -4.04 -4.59 -3.81
C ALA A 10 -3.16 -5.50 -2.92
N ILE A 11 -2.53 -6.52 -3.52
CA ILE A 11 -1.59 -7.40 -2.79
C ILE A 11 -0.31 -6.64 -2.45
N LEU A 12 0.24 -5.88 -3.39
CA LEU A 12 1.48 -5.14 -3.20
C LEU A 12 1.35 -4.09 -2.08
N SER A 13 0.26 -3.31 -2.09
CA SER A 13 -0.02 -2.32 -1.05
C SER A 13 -0.20 -2.96 0.33
N ALA A 14 -0.92 -4.10 0.41
CA ALA A 14 -1.03 -4.88 1.64
C ALA A 14 0.33 -5.41 2.13
N ALA A 15 1.24 -5.76 1.23
CA ALA A 15 2.57 -6.26 1.57
C ALA A 15 3.54 -5.14 2.01
N ILE A 16 3.44 -3.96 1.40
CA ILE A 16 4.29 -2.79 1.71
C ILE A 16 3.91 -2.23 3.07
N GLY A 17 2.64 -1.93 3.29
CA GLY A 17 2.22 -1.30 4.53
C GLY A 17 0.71 -1.18 4.65
N GLN A 18 0.18 -1.56 5.78
CA GLN A 18 -1.19 -1.27 6.17
C GLN A 18 -1.16 -0.69 7.57
N GLY A 19 -1.83 0.44 7.77
CA GLY A 19 -2.04 1.01 9.10
C GLY A 19 -2.96 0.11 9.94
N ALA A 20 -2.95 0.31 11.26
CA ALA A 20 -3.88 -0.39 12.14
C ALA A 20 -5.34 -0.11 11.75
N ALA A 21 -6.13 -1.17 11.58
CA ALA A 21 -7.56 -1.06 11.23
C ALA A 21 -8.43 -0.46 12.35
N ALA A 22 -7.92 -0.41 13.59
CA ALA A 22 -8.63 0.09 14.76
C ALA A 22 -7.79 1.09 15.55
N LYS A 23 -8.47 2.08 16.14
CA LYS A 23 -7.85 3.02 17.08
C LYS A 23 -7.36 2.24 18.31
N TYR A 24 -6.09 2.42 18.68
CA TYR A 24 -5.43 1.72 19.80
C TYR A 24 -5.21 0.21 19.61
N ALA A 25 -5.09 -0.27 18.37
CA ALA A 25 -4.65 -1.64 18.15
C ALA A 25 -3.29 -1.89 18.83
N SER A 26 -3.06 -3.13 19.29
CA SER A 26 -1.81 -3.58 19.94
C SER A 26 -0.55 -3.45 19.06
N GLY A 27 -0.70 -3.05 17.79
CA GLY A 27 0.40 -2.82 16.86
C GLY A 27 0.02 -1.78 15.82
N VAL A 28 1.02 -1.30 15.08
CA VAL A 28 0.85 -0.23 14.09
C VAL A 28 0.26 -0.68 12.75
N GLY A 29 -0.01 -1.98 12.61
CA GLY A 29 -0.55 -2.60 11.40
C GLY A 29 0.40 -3.67 10.82
N GLN A 30 0.26 -3.96 9.53
CA GLN A 30 0.99 -5.02 8.83
C GLN A 30 1.82 -4.46 7.68
N GLY A 31 2.74 -5.26 7.13
CA GLY A 31 3.58 -4.88 5.99
C GLY A 31 5.03 -4.55 6.35
N ALA A 32 5.93 -4.73 5.39
CA ALA A 32 7.38 -4.62 5.60
C ALA A 32 7.81 -3.19 5.97
N VAL A 33 7.24 -2.19 5.31
CA VAL A 33 7.55 -0.77 5.55
C VAL A 33 6.98 -0.32 6.89
N THR A 34 5.73 -0.69 7.19
CA THR A 34 5.11 -0.42 8.51
C THR A 34 5.95 -0.96 9.67
N LYS A 35 6.47 -2.19 9.54
CA LYS A 35 7.35 -2.77 10.56
C LYS A 35 8.69 -2.03 10.69
N ALA A 36 9.31 -1.65 9.57
CA ALA A 36 10.56 -0.89 9.59
C ALA A 36 10.40 0.48 10.25
N VAL A 37 9.32 1.21 9.90
CA VAL A 37 9.01 2.51 10.48
C VAL A 37 8.68 2.40 11.97
N PHE A 38 7.98 1.33 12.39
CA PHE A 38 7.70 1.08 13.80
C PHE A 38 8.95 0.91 14.65
N VAL A 39 9.93 0.16 14.14
CA VAL A 39 11.22 -0.01 14.83
C VAL A 39 11.95 1.33 14.92
N ALA A 40 11.96 2.11 13.84
CA ALA A 40 12.61 3.43 13.82
C ALA A 40 11.95 4.43 14.77
N ALA A 41 10.62 4.38 14.92
CA ALA A 41 9.88 5.26 15.80
C ALA A 41 10.22 5.09 17.29
N SER A 42 10.78 3.95 17.70
CA SER A 42 11.27 3.74 19.08
C SER A 42 10.23 4.06 20.17
N GLY A 43 8.94 3.82 19.90
CA GLY A 43 7.84 4.11 20.80
C GLY A 43 7.22 5.51 20.67
N TYR A 44 7.77 6.37 19.80
CA TYR A 44 7.19 7.67 19.49
C TYR A 44 5.89 7.52 18.66
N PRO A 45 4.84 8.30 18.94
CA PRO A 45 3.58 8.22 18.18
C PRO A 45 3.74 8.65 16.71
N PHE A 46 3.32 7.79 15.78
CA PHE A 46 3.24 8.12 14.36
C PHE A 46 2.02 7.46 13.71
N GLY A 47 1.57 8.03 12.61
CA GLY A 47 0.59 7.43 11.71
C GLY A 47 1.27 6.92 10.45
N ILE A 48 0.86 5.75 9.96
CA ILE A 48 1.28 5.25 8.65
C ILE A 48 0.10 4.62 7.90
N SER A 49 0.06 4.80 6.59
CA SER A 49 -0.93 4.18 5.69
C SER A 49 -0.29 3.91 4.33
N ALA A 50 -0.66 2.82 3.64
CA ALA A 50 -0.28 2.68 2.24
C ALA A 50 -1.12 3.57 1.33
N ILE A 51 -0.49 4.00 0.25
CA ILE A 51 -1.11 4.63 -0.90
C ILE A 51 -1.09 3.61 -2.03
N SER A 52 -2.22 3.46 -2.72
CA SER A 52 -2.35 2.58 -3.88
C SER A 52 -3.41 3.16 -4.81
N GLU A 53 -2.97 3.92 -5.80
CA GLU A 53 -3.83 4.50 -6.83
C GLU A 53 -3.54 3.85 -8.18
N VAL A 54 -4.59 3.47 -8.91
CA VAL A 54 -4.46 2.77 -10.19
C VAL A 54 -5.21 3.53 -11.27
N TYR A 55 -4.48 3.93 -12.30
CA TYR A 55 -5.00 4.61 -13.48
C TYR A 55 -5.03 3.64 -14.68
N SER A 56 -5.50 4.12 -15.83
CA SER A 56 -5.64 3.31 -17.05
C SER A 56 -4.31 2.79 -17.60
N ASP A 57 -3.25 3.56 -17.42
CA ASP A 57 -1.91 3.42 -17.99
C ASP A 57 -0.83 3.31 -16.90
N GLU A 58 -1.02 3.99 -15.78
CA GLU A 58 -0.04 4.04 -14.69
C GLU A 58 -0.65 3.67 -13.33
N GLY A 59 0.22 3.46 -12.34
CA GLY A 59 -0.19 3.22 -10.95
C GLY A 59 0.81 3.83 -10.00
N LEU A 60 0.31 4.26 -8.84
CA LEU A 60 1.10 4.84 -7.76
C LEU A 60 0.96 3.97 -6.52
N THR A 61 2.09 3.50 -6.01
CA THR A 61 2.16 2.75 -4.74
C THR A 61 3.15 3.42 -3.81
N GLY A 62 2.82 3.53 -2.54
CA GLY A 62 3.73 4.12 -1.56
C GLY A 62 3.20 4.05 -0.14
N VAL A 63 3.79 4.86 0.73
CA VAL A 63 3.34 5.03 2.11
C VAL A 63 3.18 6.51 2.43
N TYR A 64 2.18 6.81 3.25
CA TYR A 64 1.95 8.11 3.86
C TYR A 64 2.29 8.01 5.34
N ILE A 65 3.18 8.88 5.82
CA ILE A 65 3.65 8.90 7.20
C ILE A 65 3.32 10.26 7.82
N VAL A 66 2.80 10.24 9.04
CA VAL A 66 2.54 11.43 9.84
C VAL A 66 3.25 11.28 11.17
N SER A 67 4.08 12.26 11.53
CA SER A 67 4.77 12.31 12.81
C SER A 67 5.04 13.77 13.20
N GLU A 68 5.51 14.00 14.41
CA GLU A 68 6.10 15.29 14.79
C GLU A 68 7.40 15.53 14.02
N ALA A 69 7.66 16.81 13.74
CA ALA A 69 8.80 17.21 12.92
C ALA A 69 10.15 16.76 13.51
N ASP A 70 10.28 16.70 14.83
CA ASP A 70 11.50 16.25 15.52
C ASP A 70 11.83 14.76 15.35
N HIS A 71 10.86 13.96 14.89
CA HIS A 71 10.97 12.51 14.81
C HIS A 71 10.81 11.99 13.37
N ILE A 72 10.39 12.82 12.41
CA ILE A 72 10.04 12.34 11.05
C ILE A 72 11.24 11.86 10.23
N GLY A 73 12.45 12.43 10.45
CA GLY A 73 13.64 12.09 9.65
C GLY A 73 13.98 10.60 9.66
N PRO A 74 14.21 9.99 10.85
CA PRO A 74 14.47 8.55 10.97
C PRO A 74 13.34 7.66 10.43
N LEU A 75 12.08 8.13 10.50
CA LEU A 75 10.92 7.40 9.98
C LEU A 75 10.95 7.37 8.44
N CYS A 76 11.25 8.50 7.81
CA CYS A 76 11.42 8.60 6.35
C CYS A 76 12.57 7.71 5.86
N ASP A 77 13.73 7.76 6.51
CA ASP A 77 14.89 6.94 6.16
C ASP A 77 14.57 5.44 6.24
N ALA A 78 13.93 5.02 7.33
CA ALA A 78 13.51 3.64 7.52
C ALA A 78 12.49 3.20 6.46
N ALA A 79 11.52 4.06 6.13
CA ALA A 79 10.51 3.76 5.14
C ALA A 79 11.11 3.57 3.74
N ILE A 80 11.95 4.50 3.32
CA ILE A 80 12.58 4.47 2.00
C ILE A 80 13.55 3.31 1.87
N LYS A 81 14.35 3.06 2.92
CA LYS A 81 15.24 1.89 2.97
C LYS A 81 14.44 0.61 2.83
N ALA A 82 13.33 0.47 3.55
CA ALA A 82 12.46 -0.70 3.47
C ALA A 82 11.79 -0.86 2.10
N LEU A 83 11.41 0.23 1.43
CA LEU A 83 10.88 0.22 0.06
C LEU A 83 11.93 -0.24 -0.95
N LYS A 84 13.15 0.32 -0.88
CA LYS A 84 14.26 -0.02 -1.78
C LYS A 84 14.71 -1.47 -1.59
N SER A 85 14.78 -1.94 -0.35
CA SER A 85 15.14 -3.32 -0.01
C SER A 85 13.94 -4.26 0.06
N PHE A 86 12.77 -3.87 -0.48
CA PHE A 86 11.56 -4.68 -0.35
C PHE A 86 11.74 -6.02 -1.06
N THR A 87 11.61 -7.09 -0.27
CA THR A 87 11.56 -8.48 -0.72
C THR A 87 10.41 -9.16 0.00
N ILE A 88 9.67 -9.99 -0.72
CA ILE A 88 8.53 -10.73 -0.17
C ILE A 88 8.86 -12.22 -0.15
N ASP A 89 8.65 -12.87 0.99
CA ASP A 89 8.73 -14.33 1.12
C ASP A 89 7.34 -14.97 0.90
N ASP A 90 7.29 -16.30 0.80
CA ASP A 90 6.04 -17.03 0.59
C ASP A 90 4.99 -16.78 1.68
N SER A 91 5.42 -16.67 2.95
CA SER A 91 4.51 -16.47 4.07
C SER A 91 3.89 -15.07 4.03
N ALA A 92 4.71 -14.05 3.82
CA ALA A 92 4.32 -12.66 3.66
C ALA A 92 3.44 -12.47 2.42
N PHE A 93 3.72 -13.19 1.33
CA PHE A 93 2.89 -13.17 0.13
C PHE A 93 1.50 -13.73 0.40
N GLN A 94 1.38 -14.89 1.05
CA GLN A 94 0.07 -15.44 1.41
C GLN A 94 -0.69 -14.54 2.40
N ALA A 95 0.00 -13.97 3.38
CA ALA A 95 -0.58 -13.02 4.31
C ALA A 95 -1.11 -11.77 3.58
N ALA A 96 -0.33 -11.21 2.65
CA ALA A 96 -0.73 -10.06 1.85
C ALA A 96 -1.95 -10.37 0.97
N LYS A 97 -2.02 -11.56 0.37
CA LYS A 97 -3.22 -12.00 -0.38
C LYS A 97 -4.45 -12.04 0.52
N ASN A 98 -4.34 -12.62 1.70
CA ASN A 98 -5.46 -12.70 2.64
C ASN A 98 -5.92 -11.31 3.10
N ILE A 99 -4.98 -10.40 3.36
CA ILE A 99 -5.29 -9.00 3.72
C ILE A 99 -5.96 -8.29 2.55
N ALA A 100 -5.47 -8.48 1.31
CA ALA A 100 -6.09 -7.89 0.12
C ALA A 100 -7.54 -8.38 -0.06
N VAL A 101 -7.79 -9.68 0.09
CA VAL A 101 -9.14 -10.26 0.06
C VAL A 101 -10.02 -9.65 1.14
N MET A 102 -9.53 -9.57 2.39
CA MET A 102 -10.27 -8.95 3.49
C MET A 102 -10.64 -7.50 3.19
N ASN A 103 -9.69 -6.70 2.68
CA ASN A 103 -9.95 -5.30 2.34
C ASN A 103 -11.01 -5.15 1.24
N ILE A 104 -10.93 -5.99 0.20
CA ILE A 104 -11.90 -6.00 -0.91
C ILE A 104 -13.30 -6.34 -0.38
N LEU A 105 -13.41 -7.38 0.45
CA LEU A 105 -14.68 -7.81 1.02
C LEU A 105 -15.26 -6.76 1.97
N ASN A 106 -14.46 -6.22 2.89
CA ASN A 106 -14.89 -5.15 3.79
C ASN A 106 -15.41 -3.92 3.03
N ARG A 107 -14.76 -3.56 1.92
CA ARG A 107 -15.22 -2.44 1.09
C ARG A 107 -16.53 -2.75 0.37
N ALA A 108 -16.73 -4.01 -0.02
CA ALA A 108 -17.96 -4.50 -0.65
C ALA A 108 -19.15 -4.63 0.32
N GLU A 109 -18.95 -4.58 1.64
CA GLU A 109 -20.07 -4.59 2.60
C GLU A 109 -20.94 -3.32 2.51
N SER A 110 -20.37 -2.22 2.04
CA SER A 110 -21.12 -0.96 1.84
C SER A 110 -21.71 -0.90 0.43
N THR A 111 -23.05 -0.94 0.36
CA THR A 111 -23.81 -0.80 -0.89
C THR A 111 -23.49 0.50 -1.63
N GLU A 112 -23.23 1.59 -0.89
CA GLU A 112 -22.86 2.89 -1.45
C GLU A 112 -21.49 2.82 -2.13
N ASN A 113 -20.51 2.22 -1.46
CA ASN A 113 -19.18 2.00 -2.03
C ASN A 113 -19.26 1.11 -3.27
N MET A 114 -20.07 0.05 -3.24
CA MET A 114 -20.27 -0.83 -4.38
C MET A 114 -20.90 -0.10 -5.58
N ALA A 115 -21.91 0.76 -5.34
CA ALA A 115 -22.55 1.52 -6.40
C ALA A 115 -21.57 2.51 -7.06
N LEU A 116 -20.78 3.22 -6.25
CA LEU A 116 -19.75 4.14 -6.74
C LEU A 116 -18.64 3.42 -7.49
N ASP A 117 -18.13 2.31 -6.96
CA ASP A 117 -17.08 1.51 -7.61
C ASP A 117 -17.57 0.99 -8.96
N ARG A 118 -18.80 0.49 -9.02
CA ARG A 118 -19.40 0.01 -10.27
C ARG A 118 -19.57 1.13 -11.30
N ALA A 119 -20.01 2.31 -10.88
CA ALA A 119 -20.12 3.48 -11.75
C ALA A 119 -18.74 3.92 -12.28
N ALA A 120 -17.71 3.92 -11.41
CA ALA A 120 -16.35 4.25 -11.79
C ALA A 120 -15.76 3.23 -12.79
N GLN A 121 -16.00 1.93 -12.57
CA GLN A 121 -15.59 0.88 -13.51
C GLN A 121 -16.26 1.07 -14.88
N ILE A 122 -17.59 1.26 -14.93
CA ILE A 122 -18.30 1.49 -16.19
C ILE A 122 -17.76 2.73 -16.91
N LEU A 123 -17.46 3.80 -16.18
CA LEU A 123 -16.89 5.02 -16.77
C LEU A 123 -15.47 4.78 -17.34
N ALA A 124 -14.66 3.97 -16.67
CA ALA A 124 -13.26 3.75 -17.03
C ALA A 124 -13.04 2.64 -18.08
N THR A 125 -13.92 1.64 -18.14
CA THR A 125 -13.74 0.46 -19.00
C THR A 125 -14.95 0.14 -19.88
N GLY A 126 -16.08 0.80 -19.68
CA GLY A 126 -17.35 0.50 -20.37
C GLY A 126 -18.11 -0.70 -19.78
N GLU A 127 -17.51 -1.42 -18.83
CA GLU A 127 -18.08 -2.63 -18.22
C GLU A 127 -17.89 -2.60 -16.70
N ALA A 128 -18.79 -3.26 -15.99
CA ALA A 128 -18.69 -3.47 -14.55
C ALA A 128 -18.37 -4.93 -14.26
N GLU A 129 -17.26 -5.17 -13.57
CA GLU A 129 -16.91 -6.49 -13.09
C GLU A 129 -17.53 -6.79 -11.72
N THR A 130 -17.58 -8.06 -11.38
CA THR A 130 -18.04 -8.51 -10.07
C THR A 130 -16.89 -8.59 -9.08
N VAL A 131 -17.20 -8.38 -7.80
CA VAL A 131 -16.24 -8.61 -6.70
C VAL A 131 -15.68 -10.03 -6.76
N SER A 132 -16.50 -11.03 -7.13
CA SER A 132 -16.07 -12.41 -7.32
C SER A 132 -15.00 -12.59 -8.40
N ASN A 133 -15.07 -11.83 -9.51
CA ASN A 133 -14.05 -11.86 -10.55
C ASN A 133 -12.75 -11.22 -10.06
N LEU A 134 -12.81 -10.10 -9.34
CA LEU A 134 -11.62 -9.51 -8.71
C LEU A 134 -10.96 -10.47 -7.71
N LEU A 135 -11.74 -11.18 -6.90
CA LEU A 135 -11.21 -12.18 -5.97
C LEU A 135 -10.53 -13.36 -6.70
N ARG A 136 -11.05 -13.76 -7.86
CA ARG A 136 -10.42 -14.77 -8.72
C ARG A 136 -9.09 -14.28 -9.29
N GLU A 137 -9.03 -13.02 -9.72
CA GLU A 137 -7.77 -12.40 -10.15
C GLU A 137 -6.77 -12.33 -9.00
N VAL A 138 -7.18 -11.93 -7.80
CA VAL A 138 -6.30 -11.98 -6.61
C VAL A 138 -5.78 -13.39 -6.35
N ALA A 139 -6.62 -14.41 -6.52
CA ALA A 139 -6.20 -15.80 -6.39
C ALA A 139 -5.19 -16.22 -7.47
N SER A 140 -5.35 -15.74 -8.72
CA SER A 140 -4.48 -16.06 -9.86
C SER A 140 -3.12 -15.35 -9.82
N VAL A 141 -2.98 -14.23 -9.10
CA VAL A 141 -1.70 -13.51 -8.96
C VAL A 141 -0.63 -14.43 -8.39
N SER A 142 0.51 -14.45 -9.09
CA SER A 142 1.71 -15.20 -8.73
C SER A 142 2.72 -14.33 -7.98
N MET A 143 3.70 -14.96 -7.33
CA MET A 143 4.79 -14.24 -6.69
C MET A 143 5.65 -13.46 -7.70
N ALA A 144 5.81 -13.98 -8.92
CA ALA A 144 6.58 -13.31 -9.98
C ALA A 144 5.96 -11.95 -10.37
N ASP A 145 4.62 -11.87 -10.38
CA ASP A 145 3.90 -10.63 -10.67
C ASP A 145 4.16 -9.56 -9.58
N ILE A 146 4.18 -9.98 -8.31
CA ILE A 146 4.49 -9.09 -7.18
C ILE A 146 5.94 -8.64 -7.21
N THR A 147 6.89 -9.54 -7.48
CA THR A 147 8.31 -9.19 -7.59
C THR A 147 8.54 -8.18 -8.70
N LYS A 148 7.92 -8.39 -9.87
CA LYS A 148 7.99 -7.43 -10.98
C LYS A 148 7.41 -6.07 -10.60
N ALA A 149 6.26 -6.04 -9.92
CA ALA A 149 5.64 -4.79 -9.47
C ALA A 149 6.48 -4.09 -8.39
N ALA A 150 7.10 -4.85 -7.48
CA ALA A 150 8.03 -4.33 -6.49
C ALA A 150 9.28 -3.73 -7.13
N ASP A 151 9.82 -4.34 -8.18
CA ASP A 151 10.98 -3.80 -8.89
C ASP A 151 10.64 -2.53 -9.67
N GLN A 152 9.43 -2.44 -10.23
CA GLN A 152 8.92 -1.20 -10.82
C GLN A 152 8.79 -0.08 -9.79
N MET A 153 8.26 -0.39 -8.60
CA MET A 153 8.16 0.56 -7.49
C MET A 153 9.52 1.11 -7.06
N LYS A 154 10.58 0.28 -7.07
CA LYS A 154 11.94 0.70 -6.69
C LYS A 154 12.60 1.64 -7.71
N SER A 155 12.07 1.75 -8.92
CA SER A 155 12.77 2.42 -10.04
C SER A 155 12.89 3.94 -9.88
N LYS A 156 11.83 4.61 -9.40
CA LYS A 156 11.81 6.06 -9.17
C LYS A 156 10.98 6.39 -7.94
N LEU A 157 11.62 7.01 -6.95
CA LEU A 157 10.97 7.49 -5.73
C LEU A 157 10.47 8.92 -5.92
N THR A 158 9.28 9.17 -5.41
CA THR A 158 8.68 10.51 -5.31
C THR A 158 8.42 10.79 -3.84
N LEU A 159 8.86 11.94 -3.36
CA LEU A 159 8.65 12.40 -1.98
C LEU A 159 7.84 13.69 -2.01
N ALA A 160 6.72 13.70 -1.29
CA ALA A 160 5.93 14.90 -1.04
C ALA A 160 5.80 15.10 0.47
N SER A 161 5.97 16.33 0.93
CA SER A 161 5.95 16.68 2.35
C SER A 161 5.20 17.98 2.57
N TYR A 162 4.46 18.08 3.68
CA TYR A 162 3.68 19.27 4.03
C TYR A 162 3.71 19.52 5.54
N GLY A 163 3.74 20.80 5.94
CA GLY A 163 3.81 21.22 7.34
C GLY A 163 5.23 21.62 7.76
N ASN A 164 5.65 21.19 8.96
CA ASN A 164 6.98 21.48 9.48
C ASN A 164 7.98 20.39 9.04
N ILE A 165 8.69 20.64 7.94
CA ILE A 165 9.45 19.62 7.19
C ILE A 165 10.97 19.72 7.36
N TYR A 166 11.47 20.46 8.35
CA TYR A 166 12.90 20.74 8.47
C TYR A 166 13.78 19.50 8.73
N GLN A 167 13.23 18.40 9.23
CA GLN A 167 13.92 17.12 9.35
C GLN A 167 13.58 16.12 8.23
N VAL A 168 12.75 16.50 7.26
CA VAL A 168 12.46 15.62 6.12
C VAL A 168 13.70 15.59 5.22
N PRO A 169 14.27 14.41 4.94
CA PRO A 169 15.47 14.29 4.11
C PRO A 169 15.19 14.69 2.66
N TYR A 170 16.22 15.19 1.99
CA TYR A 170 16.15 15.45 0.55
C TYR A 170 16.15 14.14 -0.22
N LEU A 171 15.42 14.08 -1.33
CA LEU A 171 15.34 12.89 -2.17
C LEU A 171 16.72 12.40 -2.66
N ASP A 172 17.64 13.34 -2.93
CA ASP A 172 19.00 13.03 -3.39
C ASP A 172 19.91 12.44 -2.29
N GLN A 173 19.51 12.56 -1.03
CA GLN A 173 20.25 12.04 0.13
C GLN A 173 19.78 10.64 0.55
N LEU A 174 18.78 10.09 -0.14
CA LEU A 174 18.02 8.88 0.22
C LEU A 174 18.27 7.73 -0.74
#